data_AF-A0A8D9FC24-F1
#
_entry.id   AF-A0A8D9FC24-F1
#
_cell.length_a   1.000
_cell.length_b   1.000
_cell.length_c   1.000
_cell.angle_alpha   90.00
_cell.angle_beta   90.00
_cell.angle_gamma   90.00
#
_symmetry.space_group_name_H-M   'P 1'
#
loop_
_entity.id
_entity.type
_entity.pdbx_description
1 polymer ?
#
loop_
_entity_poly.entity_id
_entity_poly.type
_entity_poly.pdbx_seq_one_letter_code
_entity_poly.pdbx_strand_id
1 'polypeptide(L)'
;MGHVTPNAGTSESIATSITSFITQHNIQLSKIIAIGCDGTNVNTGKHNGVIKRLEQFVGHKLHWLVCLLHANELPLRHLFQKIDGKTTGPQQYSGVIGKALESCENLAVLEFEPIPTLLPEIDKKDLSSDQKYLLDISHAISSGEFPTSLANRSPGKMAHSRWLTTANRILQLYVSTNNPSEGLKLLAQFVIKVYAPSWFEIKQNPKATYGARHLHQMIKKCAFLPPEYKSLVFDVIQRNAYFAHCENVLLSMLEDQRAHIRELALRRILKARKLQSSYAIRQFNIPTLNFQAEEYYNLIS
;
A
#
# COMPACT_ATOMS: atom_id res chain seq x y z
N MET A 1 17.42 19.34 -5.38
CA MET A 1 16.16 18.65 -5.77
C MET A 1 15.46 19.53 -6.79
N GLY A 2 14.83 18.95 -7.81
CA GLY A 2 14.05 19.70 -8.80
C GLY A 2 12.64 19.10 -8.96
N HIS A 3 11.80 19.80 -9.71
CA HIS A 3 10.40 19.44 -9.93
C HIS A 3 10.06 19.60 -11.41
N VAL A 4 9.23 18.71 -11.94
CA VAL A 4 8.67 18.83 -13.28
C VAL A 4 7.19 18.45 -13.25
N THR A 5 6.36 19.19 -13.97
CA THR A 5 4.94 18.88 -14.16
C THR A 5 4.72 18.39 -15.59
N PRO A 6 4.22 17.18 -15.80
CA PRO A 6 3.91 16.68 -17.14
C PRO A 6 2.65 17.31 -17.70
N ASN A 7 2.59 17.46 -19.02
CA ASN A 7 1.44 18.06 -19.71
C ASN A 7 0.21 17.13 -19.74
N ALA A 8 0.42 15.82 -19.57
CA ALA A 8 -0.64 14.81 -19.49
C ALA A 8 -0.28 13.69 -18.52
N GLY A 9 -1.29 12.94 -18.05
CA GLY A 9 -1.13 11.78 -17.17
C GLY A 9 -0.76 10.48 -17.89
N THR A 10 -0.33 10.53 -19.15
CA THR A 10 0.09 9.34 -19.90
C THR A 10 1.53 8.97 -19.53
N SER A 11 1.87 7.69 -19.62
CA SER A 11 3.22 7.23 -19.30
C SER A 11 4.30 7.86 -20.19
N GLU A 12 3.95 8.15 -21.44
CA GLU A 12 4.81 8.86 -22.39
C GLU A 12 5.04 10.31 -21.96
N SER A 13 3.98 11.07 -21.66
CA SER A 13 4.14 12.46 -21.22
C SER A 13 4.95 12.56 -19.93
N ILE A 14 4.70 11.67 -18.96
CA ILE A 14 5.44 11.64 -17.70
C ILE A 14 6.92 11.31 -17.96
N ALA A 15 7.20 10.25 -18.72
CA ALA A 15 8.58 9.86 -19.03
C ALA A 15 9.32 10.99 -19.76
N THR A 16 8.73 11.59 -20.80
CA THR A 16 9.33 12.69 -21.56
C THR A 16 9.66 13.89 -20.68
N SER A 17 8.77 14.26 -19.75
CA SER A 17 9.03 15.34 -18.80
C SER A 17 10.22 15.03 -17.90
N ILE A 18 10.32 13.80 -17.39
CA ILE A 18 11.43 13.37 -16.53
C ILE A 18 12.76 13.32 -17.31
N THR A 19 12.76 12.75 -18.51
CA THR A 19 13.97 12.64 -19.34
C THR A 19 14.45 14.01 -19.81
N SER A 20 13.53 14.93 -20.15
CA SER A 20 13.89 16.32 -20.49
C SER A 20 14.56 17.02 -19.31
N PHE A 21 14.00 16.87 -18.10
CA PHE A 21 14.60 17.40 -16.87
C PHE A 21 16.01 16.85 -16.65
N ILE A 22 16.19 15.53 -16.78
CA ILE A 22 17.50 14.85 -16.63
C ILE A 22 18.54 15.45 -17.62
N THR A 23 18.16 15.60 -18.89
CA THR A 23 19.01 16.16 -19.94
C THR A 23 19.35 17.62 -19.66
N GLN A 24 18.35 18.46 -19.33
CA GLN A 24 18.54 19.88 -19.06
C GLN A 24 19.49 20.14 -17.88
N HIS A 25 19.44 19.28 -16.86
CA HIS A 25 20.29 19.38 -15.68
C HIS A 25 21.60 18.60 -15.80
N ASN A 26 21.93 18.03 -16.97
CA ASN A 26 23.13 17.23 -17.21
C ASN A 26 23.35 16.12 -16.16
N ILE A 27 22.26 15.48 -15.72
CA ILE A 27 22.34 14.40 -14.73
C ILE A 27 22.93 13.16 -15.40
N GLN A 28 23.99 12.60 -14.81
CA GLN A 28 24.67 11.41 -15.33
C GLN A 28 23.75 10.18 -15.24
N LEU A 29 23.38 9.62 -16.39
CA LEU A 29 22.43 8.50 -16.48
C LEU A 29 22.88 7.27 -15.66
N SER A 30 24.18 6.96 -15.69
CA SER A 30 24.78 5.84 -14.94
C SER A 30 24.67 5.96 -13.42
N LYS A 31 24.37 7.15 -12.89
CA LYS A 31 24.15 7.38 -11.46
C LYS A 31 22.70 7.19 -11.04
N ILE A 32 21.77 7.05 -11.97
CA ILE A 32 20.34 6.86 -11.69
C ILE A 32 20.11 5.36 -11.47
N ILE A 33 20.13 4.90 -10.22
CA ILE A 33 20.09 3.46 -9.90
C ILE A 33 18.70 2.94 -9.48
N ALA A 34 17.78 3.83 -9.13
CA ALA A 34 16.48 3.48 -8.58
C ALA A 34 15.40 4.49 -8.99
N ILE A 35 14.15 4.03 -8.96
CA ILE A 35 12.98 4.86 -9.20
C ILE A 35 11.88 4.53 -8.20
N GLY A 36 11.27 5.57 -7.62
CA GLY A 36 10.09 5.44 -6.77
C GLY A 36 8.84 6.01 -7.44
N CYS A 37 7.70 5.35 -7.25
CA CYS A 37 6.41 5.77 -7.78
C CYS A 37 5.25 5.10 -7.04
N ASP A 38 4.02 5.53 -7.30
CA ASP A 38 2.85 4.73 -6.93
C ASP A 38 2.75 3.45 -7.79
N GLY A 39 1.86 2.54 -7.40
CA GLY A 39 1.65 1.25 -8.07
C GLY A 39 0.69 1.29 -9.26
N THR A 40 0.37 2.47 -9.80
CA THR A 40 -0.57 2.54 -10.92
C THR A 40 0.00 1.93 -12.20
N ASN A 41 -0.87 1.37 -13.04
CA ASN A 41 -0.47 0.76 -14.32
C ASN A 41 0.26 1.74 -15.26
N VAL A 42 0.01 3.06 -15.14
CA VAL A 42 0.73 4.09 -15.89
C VAL A 42 2.23 4.06 -15.54
N ASN A 43 2.56 3.87 -14.27
CA ASN A 43 3.94 3.83 -13.79
C ASN A 43 4.57 2.45 -13.98
N THR A 44 3.87 1.39 -13.58
CA THR A 44 4.41 0.02 -13.46
C THR A 44 4.11 -0.89 -14.65
N GLY A 45 3.42 -0.39 -15.69
CA GLY A 45 3.04 -1.16 -16.86
C GLY A 45 4.22 -1.86 -17.55
N LYS A 46 4.09 -3.18 -17.76
CA LYS A 46 5.16 -4.06 -18.27
C LYS A 46 5.78 -3.63 -19.60
N HIS A 47 4.98 -3.05 -20.50
CA HIS A 47 5.41 -2.70 -21.86
C HIS A 47 5.63 -1.20 -22.03
N ASN A 48 4.69 -0.38 -21.54
CA ASN A 48 4.64 1.05 -21.80
C ASN A 48 4.60 1.88 -20.51
N GLY A 49 4.88 1.31 -19.34
CA GLY A 49 4.92 2.05 -18.09
C GLY A 49 6.05 3.06 -18.04
N VAL A 50 5.90 4.10 -17.20
CA VAL A 50 6.93 5.14 -17.01
C VAL A 50 8.28 4.53 -16.68
N ILE A 51 8.33 3.54 -15.77
CA ILE A 51 9.60 2.91 -15.38
C ILE A 51 10.27 2.23 -16.59
N LYS A 52 9.48 1.51 -17.40
CA LYS A 52 10.03 0.83 -18.59
C LYS A 52 10.63 1.83 -19.58
N ARG A 53 9.95 2.95 -19.81
CA ARG A 53 10.43 4.04 -20.68
C ARG A 53 11.70 4.68 -20.14
N LEU A 54 11.79 4.86 -18.82
CA LEU A 54 12.98 5.40 -18.18
C LEU A 54 14.16 4.43 -18.21
N GLU A 55 13.94 3.12 -17.99
CA GLU A 55 14.98 2.10 -18.16
C GLU A 55 15.52 2.06 -19.60
N GLN A 56 14.66 2.28 -20.61
CA GLN A 56 15.07 2.43 -22.01
C GLN A 56 15.92 3.68 -22.23
N PHE A 57 15.53 4.80 -21.64
CA PHE A 57 16.28 6.06 -21.74
C PHE A 57 17.64 6.00 -21.03
N VAL A 58 17.70 5.46 -19.81
CA VAL A 58 18.96 5.36 -19.04
C VAL A 58 19.88 4.25 -19.55
N GLY A 59 19.35 3.29 -20.32
CA GLY A 59 20.12 2.19 -20.89
C GLY A 59 20.45 1.06 -19.91
N HIS A 60 19.91 1.07 -18.69
CA HIS A 60 20.09 0.00 -17.72
C HIS A 60 18.88 -0.19 -16.80
N LYS A 61 18.89 -1.29 -16.03
CA LYS A 61 17.82 -1.64 -15.09
C LYS A 61 17.83 -0.66 -13.92
N LEU A 62 16.63 -0.22 -13.50
CA LEU A 62 16.43 0.57 -12.30
C LEU A 62 15.86 -0.32 -11.20
N HIS A 63 16.23 -0.08 -9.95
CA HIS A 63 15.56 -0.70 -8.81
C HIS A 63 14.18 -0.06 -8.58
N TRP A 64 13.12 -0.88 -8.46
CA TRP A 64 11.74 -0.40 -8.36
C TRP A 64 11.32 -0.23 -6.89
N LEU A 65 11.10 1.01 -6.49
CA LEU A 65 10.62 1.41 -5.16
C LEU A 65 9.14 1.84 -5.23
N VAL A 66 8.27 0.88 -5.52
CA VAL A 66 6.82 1.12 -5.62
C VAL A 66 6.24 1.45 -4.23
N CYS A 67 5.26 2.34 -4.13
CA CYS A 67 4.72 2.79 -2.85
C CYS A 67 3.98 1.67 -2.09
N LEU A 68 4.44 1.33 -0.88
CA LEU A 68 3.78 0.37 0.02
C LEU A 68 2.44 0.86 0.56
N LEU A 69 2.31 2.16 0.85
CA LEU A 69 1.05 2.72 1.31
C LEU A 69 -0.04 2.59 0.23
N HIS A 70 0.31 2.84 -1.03
CA HIS A 70 -0.61 2.57 -2.14
C HIS A 70 -0.93 1.07 -2.27
N ALA A 71 0.05 0.19 -2.07
CA ALA A 71 -0.21 -1.26 -2.03
C ALA A 71 -1.19 -1.67 -0.91
N ASN A 72 -1.13 -1.00 0.25
CA ASN A 72 -2.06 -1.21 1.38
C ASN A 72 -3.49 -0.70 1.09
N GLU A 73 -3.64 0.35 0.27
CA GLU A 73 -4.94 0.90 -0.12
C GLU A 73 -5.73 -0.03 -1.05
N LEU A 74 -5.03 -0.74 -1.95
CA LEU A 74 -5.67 -1.51 -3.01
C LEU A 74 -6.56 -2.68 -2.51
N PRO A 75 -6.16 -3.48 -1.50
CA PRO A 75 -7.02 -4.48 -0.89
C PRO A 75 -8.33 -3.91 -0.34
N LEU A 76 -8.26 -2.84 0.47
CA LEU A 76 -9.45 -2.18 1.01
C LEU A 76 -10.35 -1.69 -0.12
N ARG A 77 -9.76 -1.10 -1.16
CA ARG A 77 -10.49 -0.65 -2.34
C ARG A 77 -11.34 -1.73 -2.98
N HIS A 78 -10.74 -2.87 -3.29
CA HIS A 78 -11.44 -3.93 -4.00
C HIS A 78 -12.44 -4.63 -3.08
N LEU A 79 -12.11 -4.80 -1.80
CA LEU A 79 -13.04 -5.33 -0.81
C LEU A 79 -14.29 -4.45 -0.69
N PHE A 80 -14.10 -3.13 -0.58
CA PHE A 80 -15.20 -2.16 -0.57
C PHE A 80 -16.06 -2.27 -1.83
N GLN A 81 -15.44 -2.29 -3.02
CA GLN A 81 -16.17 -2.42 -4.28
C GLN A 81 -16.94 -3.75 -4.42
N LYS A 82 -16.46 -4.82 -3.79
CA LYS A 82 -17.16 -6.12 -3.76
C LYS A 82 -18.36 -6.12 -2.83
N ILE A 83 -18.27 -5.40 -1.70
CA ILE A 83 -19.32 -5.34 -0.67
C ILE A 83 -20.39 -4.31 -1.03
N ASP A 84 -19.98 -3.09 -1.36
CA ASP A 84 -20.89 -1.96 -1.61
C ASP A 84 -21.27 -1.84 -3.09
N GLY A 85 -20.41 -2.28 -3.98
CA GLY A 85 -20.55 -2.12 -5.43
C GLY A 85 -19.56 -1.13 -6.02
N LYS A 86 -19.49 -1.11 -7.35
CA LYS A 86 -18.65 -0.14 -8.07
C LYS A 86 -19.32 1.23 -8.09
N THR A 87 -18.51 2.28 -8.10
CA THR A 87 -18.99 3.65 -8.31
C THR A 87 -19.69 3.78 -9.66
N THR A 88 -20.83 4.45 -9.73
CA THR A 88 -21.59 4.72 -10.97
C THR A 88 -21.02 5.89 -11.77
N GLY A 89 -20.11 6.67 -11.17
CA GLY A 89 -19.36 7.74 -11.82
C GLY A 89 -18.10 8.08 -11.02
N PRO A 90 -17.30 9.08 -11.46
CA PRO A 90 -16.04 9.47 -10.80
C PRO A 90 -16.22 9.95 -9.35
N GLN A 91 -17.44 10.34 -8.97
CA GLN A 91 -17.75 10.96 -7.69
C GLN A 91 -18.99 10.40 -6.97
N GLN A 92 -19.48 9.21 -7.35
CA GLN A 92 -20.71 8.68 -6.76
C GLN A 92 -20.60 7.21 -6.42
N TYR A 93 -20.81 6.88 -5.15
CA TYR A 93 -21.03 5.51 -4.72
C TYR A 93 -22.44 5.06 -5.08
N SER A 94 -22.57 3.81 -5.49
CA SER A 94 -23.87 3.22 -5.85
C SER A 94 -24.53 2.54 -4.67
N GLY A 95 -23.73 1.92 -3.81
CA GLY A 95 -24.18 1.14 -2.66
C GLY A 95 -24.54 1.98 -1.44
N VAL A 96 -25.23 1.31 -0.52
CA VAL A 96 -25.81 1.91 0.69
C VAL A 96 -24.73 2.36 1.67
N ILE A 97 -23.62 1.61 1.77
CA ILE A 97 -22.51 1.97 2.66
C ILE A 97 -21.81 3.19 2.08
N GLY A 98 -21.46 3.17 0.79
CA GLY A 98 -20.75 4.28 0.15
C GLY A 98 -21.53 5.59 0.20
N LYS A 99 -22.85 5.54 0.01
CA LYS A 99 -23.72 6.72 0.19
C LYS A 99 -23.72 7.21 1.64
N ALA A 100 -23.79 6.31 2.62
CA ALA A 100 -23.73 6.68 4.03
C ALA A 100 -22.38 7.29 4.45
N LEU A 101 -21.28 6.88 3.80
CA LEU A 101 -19.96 7.48 4.04
C LEU A 101 -19.92 8.97 3.71
N GLU A 102 -20.72 9.46 2.76
CA GLU A 102 -20.71 10.87 2.32
C GLU A 102 -21.20 11.83 3.42
N SER A 103 -22.09 11.37 4.30
CA SER A 103 -22.71 12.20 5.35
C SER A 103 -22.40 11.76 6.79
N CYS A 104 -21.55 10.74 6.97
CA CYS A 104 -21.27 10.17 8.29
C CYS A 104 -20.54 11.09 9.29
N GLU A 105 -19.99 12.21 8.84
CA GLU A 105 -19.19 13.14 9.65
C GLU A 105 -19.94 13.79 10.82
N ASN A 106 -21.27 13.88 10.73
CA ASN A 106 -22.11 14.50 11.75
C ASN A 106 -22.90 13.49 12.60
N LEU A 107 -22.67 12.18 12.38
CA LEU A 107 -23.37 11.15 13.13
C LEU A 107 -22.81 11.03 14.55
N ALA A 108 -23.70 10.91 15.52
CA ALA A 108 -23.32 10.65 16.90
C ALA A 108 -22.75 9.23 17.04
N VAL A 109 -21.77 9.08 17.91
CA VAL A 109 -21.24 7.77 18.29
C VAL A 109 -22.29 7.03 19.13
N LEU A 110 -22.55 5.78 18.78
CA LEU A 110 -23.49 4.88 19.44
C LEU A 110 -22.72 3.76 20.15
N GLU A 111 -23.44 2.83 20.75
CA GLU A 111 -22.84 1.60 21.27
C GLU A 111 -22.34 0.73 20.10
N PHE A 112 -21.11 0.23 20.20
CA PHE A 112 -20.47 -0.59 19.17
C PHE A 112 -19.67 -1.73 19.80
N GLU A 113 -19.46 -2.80 19.03
CA GLU A 113 -18.62 -3.93 19.45
C GLU A 113 -17.13 -3.60 19.26
N PRO A 114 -16.27 -3.76 20.27
CA PRO A 114 -14.84 -3.54 20.09
C PRO A 114 -14.23 -4.51 19.08
N ILE A 115 -13.25 -4.02 18.30
CA ILE A 115 -12.50 -4.86 17.35
C ILE A 115 -11.03 -4.89 17.80
N PRO A 116 -10.58 -5.96 18.48
CA PRO A 116 -9.22 -6.02 18.99
C PRO A 116 -8.17 -5.92 17.88
N THR A 117 -7.18 -5.05 18.08
CA THR A 117 -5.97 -4.96 17.25
C THR A 117 -4.78 -4.48 18.08
N LEU A 118 -3.58 -4.67 17.54
CA LEU A 118 -2.37 -4.08 18.09
C LEU A 118 -1.82 -3.10 17.05
N LEU A 119 -1.73 -1.83 17.45
CA LEU A 119 -1.14 -0.78 16.64
C LEU A 119 0.29 -0.53 17.14
N PRO A 120 1.25 -0.28 16.22
CA PRO A 120 2.60 0.08 16.63
C PRO A 120 2.61 1.45 17.32
N GLU A 121 3.49 1.61 18.30
CA GLU A 121 3.74 2.91 18.91
C GLU A 121 4.43 3.83 17.89
N ILE A 122 3.79 4.97 17.59
CA ILE A 122 4.26 5.92 16.59
C ILE A 122 4.22 7.35 17.13
N ASP A 123 5.27 8.13 16.88
CA ASP A 123 5.26 9.56 17.18
C ASP A 123 4.23 10.25 16.26
N LYS A 124 3.24 10.90 16.86
CA LYS A 124 2.17 11.59 16.12
C LYS A 124 2.66 12.87 15.45
N LYS A 125 3.87 13.37 15.72
CA LYS A 125 4.38 14.63 15.13
C LYS A 125 4.39 14.61 13.60
N ASP A 126 4.83 13.50 13.01
CA ASP A 126 4.98 13.35 11.55
C ASP A 126 3.72 12.79 10.85
N LEU A 127 2.60 12.77 11.56
CA LEU A 127 1.31 12.31 11.03
C LEU A 127 0.44 13.49 10.58
N SER A 128 -0.18 13.32 9.40
CA SER A 128 -1.22 14.23 8.93
C SER A 128 -2.47 14.18 9.83
N SER A 129 -3.40 15.13 9.66
CA SER A 129 -4.69 15.11 10.35
C SER A 129 -5.43 13.78 10.18
N ASP A 130 -5.50 13.29 8.94
CA ASP A 130 -6.25 12.08 8.59
C ASP A 130 -5.57 10.83 9.17
N GLN A 131 -4.23 10.82 9.26
CA GLN A 131 -3.47 9.73 9.88
C GLN A 131 -3.62 9.73 11.41
N LYS A 132 -3.61 10.91 12.04
CA LYS A 132 -3.89 11.06 13.47
C LYS A 132 -5.28 10.58 13.81
N TYR A 133 -6.26 10.94 12.97
CA TYR A 133 -7.62 10.47 13.11
C TYR A 133 -7.69 8.94 13.00
N LEU A 134 -7.10 8.34 11.95
CA LEU A 134 -7.06 6.88 11.78
C LEU A 134 -6.47 6.18 13.01
N LEU A 135 -5.37 6.70 13.55
CA LEU A 135 -4.71 6.13 14.72
C LEU A 135 -5.62 6.19 15.94
N ASP A 136 -6.18 7.36 16.24
CA ASP A 136 -7.01 7.58 17.42
C ASP A 136 -8.32 6.78 17.37
N ILE A 137 -9.00 6.75 16.22
CA ILE A 137 -10.24 5.96 16.07
C ILE A 137 -9.95 4.46 16.09
N SER A 138 -8.81 4.02 15.57
CA SER A 138 -8.44 2.61 15.64
C SER A 138 -8.15 2.18 17.08
N HIS A 139 -7.53 3.04 17.89
CA HIS A 139 -7.37 2.79 19.33
C HIS A 139 -8.71 2.75 20.06
N ALA A 140 -9.59 3.73 19.82
CA ALA A 140 -10.91 3.80 20.46
C ALA A 140 -11.78 2.57 20.14
N ILE A 141 -11.81 2.13 18.88
CA ILE A 141 -12.53 0.93 18.47
C ILE A 141 -11.91 -0.33 19.07
N SER A 142 -10.58 -0.38 19.19
CA SER A 142 -9.90 -1.54 19.77
C SER A 142 -10.10 -1.66 21.27
N SER A 143 -10.19 -0.55 22.01
CA SER A 143 -10.43 -0.56 23.46
C SER A 143 -11.92 -0.66 23.81
N GLY A 144 -12.81 -0.26 22.90
CA GLY A 144 -14.23 -0.07 23.19
C GLY A 144 -14.55 1.26 23.87
N GLU A 145 -13.55 2.10 24.12
CA GLU A 145 -13.72 3.40 24.77
C GLU A 145 -13.57 4.52 23.74
N PHE A 146 -14.63 5.33 23.56
CA PHE A 146 -14.64 6.40 22.57
C PHE A 146 -14.56 7.79 23.22
N PRO A 147 -13.41 8.50 23.14
CA PRO A 147 -13.27 9.82 23.75
C PRO A 147 -14.18 10.87 23.10
N THR A 148 -14.83 11.72 23.89
CA THR A 148 -15.64 12.85 23.38
C THR A 148 -14.81 13.79 22.51
N SER A 149 -13.52 13.97 22.84
CA SER A 149 -12.59 14.77 22.03
C SER A 149 -12.32 14.18 20.64
N LEU A 150 -12.52 12.87 20.45
CA LEU A 150 -12.48 12.22 19.14
C LEU A 150 -13.82 12.33 18.42
N ALA A 151 -14.94 12.23 19.13
CA ALA A 151 -16.29 12.30 18.55
C ALA A 151 -16.55 13.63 17.83
N ASN A 152 -15.94 14.72 18.30
CA ASN A 152 -16.06 16.05 17.71
C ASN A 152 -15.09 16.31 16.55
N ARG A 153 -14.25 15.34 16.16
CA ARG A 153 -13.29 15.50 15.06
C ARG A 153 -13.87 15.01 13.75
N SER A 154 -13.65 15.77 12.69
CA SER A 154 -14.03 15.33 11.34
C SER A 154 -13.13 14.19 10.86
N PRO A 155 -13.68 13.11 10.26
CA PRO A 155 -12.89 12.02 9.67
C PRO A 155 -12.13 12.42 8.38
N GLY A 156 -12.27 13.68 7.94
CA GLY A 156 -11.69 14.22 6.71
C GLY A 156 -12.73 14.38 5.60
N LYS A 157 -12.46 15.25 4.62
CA LYS A 157 -13.35 15.49 3.47
C LYS A 157 -13.26 14.34 2.46
N MET A 158 -14.40 13.82 2.01
CA MET A 158 -14.41 12.75 1.02
C MET A 158 -13.66 13.13 -0.26
N ALA A 159 -12.79 12.22 -0.69
CA ALA A 159 -12.18 12.21 -2.01
C ALA A 159 -12.03 10.76 -2.45
N HIS A 160 -12.66 10.36 -3.56
CA HIS A 160 -12.70 8.97 -4.02
C HIS A 160 -11.33 8.37 -4.38
N SER A 161 -10.30 9.22 -4.53
CA SER A 161 -8.91 8.80 -4.73
C SER A 161 -8.14 8.56 -3.43
N ARG A 162 -8.64 9.02 -2.27
CA ARG A 162 -7.95 8.96 -0.98
C ARG A 162 -8.55 7.89 -0.07
N TRP A 163 -7.99 6.69 -0.12
CA TRP A 163 -8.50 5.55 0.64
C TRP A 163 -8.30 5.67 2.16
N LEU A 164 -7.34 6.48 2.60
CA LEU A 164 -7.17 6.82 4.02
C LEU A 164 -8.44 7.47 4.60
N THR A 165 -9.00 8.46 3.92
CA THR A 165 -10.22 9.14 4.36
C THR A 165 -11.42 8.21 4.29
N THR A 166 -11.50 7.36 3.27
CA THR A 166 -12.53 6.31 3.19
C THR A 166 -12.42 5.35 4.37
N ALA A 167 -11.23 4.91 4.75
CA ALA A 167 -11.01 4.06 5.92
C ALA A 167 -11.48 4.74 7.22
N ASN A 168 -11.13 6.02 7.42
CA ASN A 168 -11.61 6.81 8.56
C ASN A 168 -13.13 6.86 8.62
N ARG A 169 -13.79 7.10 7.48
CA ARG A 169 -15.25 7.20 7.40
C ARG A 169 -15.95 5.85 7.57
N ILE A 170 -15.34 4.75 7.11
CA ILE A 170 -15.84 3.39 7.40
C ILE A 170 -15.90 3.17 8.90
N LEU A 171 -14.84 3.54 9.63
CA LEU A 171 -14.79 3.41 11.09
C LEU A 171 -15.76 4.35 11.79
N GLN A 172 -15.87 5.60 11.36
CA GLN A 172 -16.86 6.54 11.90
C GLN A 172 -18.28 6.02 11.69
N LEU A 173 -18.61 5.52 10.50
CA LEU A 173 -19.91 4.97 10.20
C LEU A 173 -20.21 3.72 11.05
N TYR A 174 -19.22 2.85 11.24
CA TYR A 174 -19.34 1.66 12.07
C TYR A 174 -19.73 2.01 13.51
N VAL A 175 -19.03 2.95 14.15
CA VAL A 175 -19.34 3.37 15.53
C VAL A 175 -20.61 4.22 15.66
N SER A 176 -21.18 4.66 14.54
CA SER A 176 -22.39 5.49 14.50
C SER A 176 -23.63 4.74 13.99
N THR A 177 -23.55 3.42 13.86
CA THR A 177 -24.64 2.59 13.33
C THR A 177 -25.04 1.53 14.35
N ASN A 178 -26.27 1.62 14.88
CA ASN A 178 -26.85 0.53 15.65
C ASN A 178 -27.05 -0.69 14.75
N ASN A 179 -26.59 -1.87 15.20
CA ASN A 179 -26.69 -3.13 14.45
C ASN A 179 -26.14 -3.00 13.01
N PRO A 180 -24.83 -2.72 12.83
CA PRO A 180 -24.24 -2.51 11.52
C PRO A 180 -24.40 -3.76 10.64
N SER A 181 -24.56 -3.56 9.33
CA SER A 181 -24.64 -4.67 8.38
C SER A 181 -23.37 -5.52 8.39
N GLU A 182 -23.47 -6.80 8.02
CA GLU A 182 -22.31 -7.69 7.93
C GLU A 182 -21.22 -7.15 6.98
N GLY A 183 -21.62 -6.45 5.92
CA GLY A 183 -20.68 -5.75 5.02
C GLY A 183 -19.91 -4.63 5.71
N LEU A 184 -20.60 -3.78 6.50
CA LEU A 184 -19.96 -2.71 7.26
C LEU A 184 -19.06 -3.28 8.37
N LYS A 185 -19.49 -4.33 9.08
CA LYS A 185 -18.67 -5.04 10.07
C LYS A 185 -17.39 -5.58 9.43
N LEU A 186 -17.49 -6.26 8.29
CA LEU A 186 -16.33 -6.81 7.59
C LEU A 186 -15.35 -5.72 7.14
N LEU A 187 -15.86 -4.59 6.63
CA LEU A 187 -15.03 -3.44 6.27
C LEU A 187 -14.32 -2.82 7.47
N ALA A 188 -15.04 -2.61 8.58
CA ALA A 188 -14.46 -2.09 9.82
C ALA A 188 -13.38 -3.05 10.35
N GLN A 189 -13.65 -4.35 10.38
CA GLN A 189 -12.66 -5.37 10.76
C GLN A 189 -11.43 -5.34 9.84
N PHE A 190 -11.61 -5.21 8.53
CA PHE A 190 -10.48 -5.10 7.59
C PHE A 190 -9.64 -3.85 7.87
N VAL A 191 -10.29 -2.71 8.11
CA VAL A 191 -9.57 -1.47 8.41
C VAL A 191 -8.75 -1.62 9.70
N ILE A 192 -9.36 -2.13 10.77
CA ILE A 192 -8.74 -2.26 12.10
C ILE A 192 -7.67 -3.36 12.16
N LYS A 193 -7.87 -4.49 11.48
CA LYS A 193 -6.97 -5.66 11.56
C LYS A 193 -5.88 -5.68 10.48
N VAL A 194 -6.09 -4.99 9.36
CA VAL A 194 -5.16 -5.00 8.22
C VAL A 194 -4.69 -3.59 7.89
N TYR A 195 -5.60 -2.72 7.45
CA TYR A 195 -5.24 -1.45 6.83
C TYR A 195 -4.47 -0.52 7.79
N ALA A 196 -5.02 -0.25 8.98
CA ALA A 196 -4.41 0.66 9.95
C ALA A 196 -3.09 0.11 10.52
N PRO A 197 -3.01 -1.16 11.00
CA PRO A 197 -1.75 -1.75 11.42
C PRO A 197 -0.67 -1.68 10.34
N SER A 198 -0.97 -2.12 9.11
CA SER A 198 0.00 -2.06 8.01
C SER A 198 0.40 -0.62 7.65
N TRP A 199 -0.53 0.33 7.69
CA TRP A 199 -0.23 1.74 7.45
C TRP A 199 0.82 2.28 8.44
N PHE A 200 0.62 2.03 9.73
CA PHE A 200 1.51 2.55 10.77
C PHE A 200 2.82 1.76 10.86
N GLU A 201 2.82 0.45 10.60
CA GLU A 201 4.05 -0.35 10.48
C GLU A 201 4.94 0.18 9.35
N ILE A 202 4.36 0.51 8.18
CA ILE A 202 5.07 1.13 7.06
C ILE A 202 5.60 2.51 7.45
N LYS A 203 4.80 3.33 8.14
CA LYS A 203 5.23 4.67 8.58
C LYS A 203 6.36 4.62 9.61
N GLN A 204 6.34 3.65 10.51
CA GLN A 204 7.39 3.43 11.50
C GLN A 204 8.69 2.94 10.84
N ASN A 205 8.59 2.04 9.85
CA ASN A 205 9.73 1.47 9.14
C ASN A 205 9.61 1.66 7.62
N PRO A 206 9.80 2.90 7.10
CA PRO A 206 9.50 3.23 5.70
C PRO A 206 10.59 2.79 4.72
N LYS A 207 11.72 2.28 5.21
CA LYS A 207 12.84 1.87 4.36
C LYS A 207 12.43 0.70 3.45
N ALA A 208 12.94 0.72 2.22
CA ALA A 208 12.69 -0.35 1.24
C ALA A 208 13.16 -1.75 1.74
N THR A 209 14.13 -1.78 2.64
CA THR A 209 14.64 -2.98 3.33
C THR A 209 13.62 -3.63 4.28
N TYR A 210 12.49 -2.99 4.55
CA TYR A 210 11.36 -3.60 5.25
C TYR A 210 10.23 -4.01 4.30
N GLY A 211 10.31 -3.67 3.01
CA GLY A 211 9.16 -3.80 2.11
C GLY A 211 8.67 -5.23 1.92
N ALA A 212 9.58 -6.22 1.85
CA ALA A 212 9.17 -7.63 1.79
C ALA A 212 8.51 -8.09 3.10
N ARG A 213 8.94 -7.57 4.25
CA ARG A 213 8.35 -7.86 5.57
C ARG A 213 6.94 -7.28 5.66
N HIS A 214 6.76 -6.03 5.25
CA HIS A 214 5.45 -5.36 5.24
C HIS A 214 4.45 -6.12 4.35
N LEU A 215 4.88 -6.54 3.15
CA LEU A 215 4.06 -7.35 2.25
C LEU A 215 3.65 -8.69 2.90
N HIS A 216 4.61 -9.39 3.51
CA HIS A 216 4.36 -10.66 4.21
C HIS A 216 3.40 -10.50 5.39
N GLN A 217 3.60 -9.47 6.22
CA GLN A 217 2.73 -9.18 7.36
C GLN A 217 1.31 -8.83 6.92
N MET A 218 1.15 -8.05 5.83
CA MET A 218 -0.17 -7.75 5.27
C MET A 218 -0.90 -9.03 4.83
N ILE A 219 -0.20 -9.97 4.19
CA ILE A 219 -0.77 -11.29 3.83
C ILE A 219 -1.23 -12.05 5.07
N LYS A 220 -0.41 -12.11 6.12
CA LYS A 220 -0.76 -12.78 7.38
C LYS A 220 -1.97 -12.14 8.05
N LYS A 221 -2.07 -10.81 8.07
CA LYS A 221 -3.19 -10.06 8.65
C LYS A 221 -4.53 -10.35 7.94
N CYS A 222 -4.52 -10.70 6.67
CA CYS A 222 -5.70 -11.11 5.91
C CYS A 222 -6.22 -12.53 6.24
N ALA A 223 -5.61 -13.26 7.19
CA ALA A 223 -5.96 -14.65 7.47
C ALA A 223 -7.42 -14.85 7.90
N PHE A 224 -8.00 -13.87 8.62
CA PHE A 224 -9.37 -13.92 9.17
C PHE A 224 -10.47 -13.78 8.12
N LEU A 225 -10.14 -13.34 6.90
CA LEU A 225 -11.13 -13.08 5.86
C LEU A 225 -11.84 -14.39 5.45
N PRO A 226 -13.18 -14.35 5.24
CA PRO A 226 -13.90 -15.47 4.63
C PRO A 226 -13.33 -15.82 3.24
N PRO A 227 -13.41 -17.09 2.79
CA PRO A 227 -12.74 -17.55 1.58
C PRO A 227 -12.97 -16.69 0.33
N GLU A 228 -14.21 -16.26 0.09
CA GLU A 228 -14.57 -15.43 -1.06
C GLU A 228 -13.80 -14.08 -1.07
N TYR A 229 -13.81 -13.37 0.06
CA TYR A 229 -13.12 -12.09 0.19
C TYR A 229 -11.61 -12.24 0.26
N LYS A 230 -11.13 -13.35 0.86
CA LYS A 230 -9.71 -13.67 0.94
C LYS A 230 -9.10 -13.89 -0.43
N SER A 231 -9.78 -14.63 -1.31
CA SER A 231 -9.35 -14.84 -2.70
C SER A 231 -9.23 -13.50 -3.44
N LEU A 232 -10.26 -12.65 -3.36
CA LEU A 232 -10.26 -11.33 -3.98
C LEU A 232 -9.07 -10.47 -3.49
N VAL A 233 -8.86 -10.41 -2.17
CA VAL A 233 -7.78 -9.63 -1.59
C VAL A 233 -6.42 -10.19 -2.01
N PHE A 234 -6.25 -11.52 -2.04
CA PHE A 234 -5.01 -12.16 -2.46
C PHE A 234 -4.71 -11.90 -3.94
N ASP A 235 -5.72 -11.91 -4.82
CA ASP A 235 -5.55 -11.54 -6.24
C ASP A 235 -5.08 -10.09 -6.41
N VAL A 236 -5.54 -9.18 -5.54
CA VAL A 236 -5.08 -7.78 -5.53
C VAL A 236 -3.63 -7.69 -5.06
N ILE A 237 -3.29 -8.37 -3.96
CA ILE A 237 -1.92 -8.40 -3.43
C ILE A 237 -0.96 -9.02 -4.45
N GLN A 238 -1.35 -10.12 -5.10
CA GLN A 238 -0.57 -10.79 -6.15
C GLN A 238 -0.24 -9.85 -7.31
N ARG A 239 -1.21 -9.07 -7.79
CA ARG A 239 -0.99 -8.10 -8.88
C ARG A 239 -0.11 -6.91 -8.49
N ASN A 240 0.15 -6.72 -7.19
CA ASN A 240 0.95 -5.62 -6.65
C ASN A 240 2.15 -6.10 -5.83
N ALA A 241 2.59 -7.34 -6.05
CA ALA A 241 3.65 -8.00 -5.30
C ALA A 241 5.07 -7.52 -5.66
N TYR A 242 5.25 -6.21 -5.91
CA TYR A 242 6.53 -5.63 -6.32
C TYR A 242 7.65 -5.87 -5.29
N PHE A 243 7.33 -5.83 -3.99
CA PHE A 243 8.30 -6.12 -2.92
C PHE A 243 8.61 -7.60 -2.70
N ALA A 244 7.85 -8.51 -3.33
CA ALA A 244 8.22 -9.91 -3.39
C ALA A 244 9.25 -10.18 -4.51
N HIS A 245 9.55 -9.21 -5.38
CA HIS A 245 10.60 -9.37 -6.39
C HIS A 245 11.92 -9.74 -5.72
N CYS A 246 12.70 -10.63 -6.32
CA CYS A 246 13.89 -11.22 -5.71
C CYS A 246 14.90 -10.17 -5.20
N GLU A 247 15.07 -9.07 -5.92
CA GLU A 247 15.90 -7.93 -5.48
C GLU A 247 15.39 -7.28 -4.19
N ASN A 248 14.08 -7.12 -4.03
CA ASN A 248 13.46 -6.51 -2.85
C ASN A 248 13.48 -7.46 -1.65
N VAL A 249 13.30 -8.76 -1.88
CA VAL A 249 13.46 -9.79 -0.86
C VAL A 249 14.91 -9.82 -0.37
N LEU A 250 15.88 -9.87 -1.28
CA LEU A 250 17.30 -9.84 -0.94
C LEU A 250 17.70 -8.55 -0.22
N LEU A 251 17.21 -7.40 -0.67
CA LEU A 251 17.42 -6.12 0.00
C LEU A 251 16.92 -6.17 1.45
N SER A 252 15.75 -6.78 1.67
CA SER A 252 15.20 -6.93 3.02
C SER A 252 16.00 -7.93 3.87
N MET A 253 16.53 -9.00 3.27
CA MET A 253 17.40 -9.95 3.96
C MET A 253 18.74 -9.36 4.39
N LEU A 254 19.28 -8.38 3.65
CA LEU A 254 20.55 -7.71 4.02
C LEU A 254 20.45 -6.93 5.34
N GLU A 255 19.26 -6.43 5.69
CA GLU A 255 18.98 -5.79 6.98
C GLU A 255 18.18 -6.70 7.93
N ASP A 256 18.28 -8.04 7.80
CA ASP A 256 17.74 -8.96 8.80
C ASP A 256 18.58 -8.94 10.07
N GLN A 257 17.93 -9.01 11.23
CA GLN A 257 18.63 -9.06 12.52
C GLN A 257 19.42 -10.37 12.68
N ARG A 258 18.95 -11.45 12.05
CA ARG A 258 19.58 -12.76 12.05
C ARG A 258 20.78 -12.79 11.09
N ALA A 259 21.98 -13.02 11.63
CA ALA A 259 23.22 -13.01 10.86
C ALA A 259 23.22 -14.02 9.69
N HIS A 260 22.70 -15.23 9.91
CA HIS A 260 22.65 -16.27 8.89
C HIS A 260 21.77 -15.89 7.68
N ILE A 261 20.72 -15.08 7.89
CA ILE A 261 19.85 -14.58 6.80
C ILE A 261 20.59 -13.53 5.97
N ARG A 262 21.32 -12.61 6.63
CA ARG A 262 22.17 -11.63 5.92
C ARG A 262 23.24 -12.31 5.09
N GLU A 263 23.91 -13.32 5.65
CA GLU A 263 24.93 -14.09 4.95
C GLU A 263 24.35 -14.85 3.75
N LEU A 264 23.17 -15.45 3.89
CA LEU A 264 22.46 -16.09 2.78
C LEU A 264 22.15 -15.09 1.66
N ALA A 265 21.69 -13.88 2.01
CA ALA A 265 21.43 -12.82 1.04
C ALA A 265 22.70 -12.43 0.27
N LEU A 266 23.80 -12.20 0.99
CA LEU A 266 25.10 -11.87 0.39
C LEU A 266 25.57 -12.98 -0.56
N ARG A 267 25.50 -14.25 -0.15
CA ARG A 267 25.85 -15.40 -1.00
C ARG A 267 25.00 -15.44 -2.27
N ARG A 268 23.67 -15.23 -2.17
CA ARG A 268 22.76 -15.19 -3.32
C ARG A 268 23.09 -14.03 -4.27
N ILE A 269 23.39 -12.84 -3.75
CA ILE A 269 23.79 -11.67 -4.55
C ILE A 269 25.11 -11.92 -5.27
N LEU A 270 26.14 -12.42 -4.57
CA LEU A 270 27.44 -12.71 -5.16
C LEU A 270 27.33 -13.77 -6.26
N LYS A 271 26.51 -14.81 -6.05
CA LYS A 271 26.22 -15.82 -7.07
C LYS A 271 25.52 -15.22 -8.29
N ALA A 272 24.50 -14.39 -8.09
CA ALA A 272 23.78 -13.73 -9.18
C ALA A 272 24.69 -12.81 -10.02
N ARG A 273 25.57 -12.04 -9.36
CA ARG A 273 26.54 -11.16 -10.04
C ARG A 273 27.52 -11.92 -10.93
N LYS A 274 27.93 -13.14 -10.53
CA LYS A 274 28.79 -13.99 -11.37
C LYS A 274 28.09 -14.54 -12.62
N LEU A 275 26.77 -14.70 -12.57
CA LEU A 275 25.96 -15.27 -13.66
C LEU A 275 25.47 -14.22 -14.66
N GLN A 276 25.51 -12.93 -14.31
CA GLN A 276 24.92 -11.89 -15.11
C GLN A 276 25.84 -11.51 -16.29
N SER A 277 25.62 -12.15 -17.44
CA SER A 277 26.37 -11.93 -18.69
C SER A 277 25.79 -10.84 -19.59
N SER A 278 24.58 -10.34 -19.31
CA SER A 278 23.85 -9.41 -20.18
C SER A 278 23.31 -8.19 -19.43
N TYR A 279 23.64 -7.01 -19.97
CA TYR A 279 23.11 -5.71 -19.59
C TYR A 279 21.71 -5.42 -20.18
N ALA A 280 21.08 -6.41 -20.84
CA ALA A 280 19.77 -6.21 -21.46
C ALA A 280 18.73 -5.72 -20.44
N ILE A 281 17.94 -4.73 -20.84
CA ILE A 281 16.88 -4.16 -20.03
C ILE A 281 15.89 -5.29 -19.68
N ARG A 282 15.66 -5.51 -18.39
CA ARG A 282 14.75 -6.57 -17.94
C ARG A 282 13.32 -6.28 -18.44
N GLN A 283 12.58 -7.35 -18.63
CA GLN A 283 11.13 -7.27 -18.56
C GLN A 283 10.73 -7.57 -17.12
N PHE A 284 10.26 -6.55 -16.38
CA PHE A 284 9.87 -6.73 -14.99
C PHE A 284 8.61 -7.61 -14.94
N ASN A 285 8.71 -8.75 -14.24
CA ASN A 285 7.59 -9.65 -14.01
C ASN A 285 7.30 -9.68 -12.51
N ILE A 286 6.02 -9.54 -12.18
CA ILE A 286 5.56 -9.68 -10.81
C ILE A 286 5.66 -11.16 -10.44
N PRO A 287 6.36 -11.52 -9.35
CA PRO A 287 6.53 -12.93 -9.00
C PRO A 287 5.22 -13.51 -8.46
N THR A 288 5.03 -14.81 -8.66
CA THR A 288 3.94 -15.54 -8.00
C THR A 288 4.22 -15.65 -6.51
N LEU A 289 3.26 -15.26 -5.69
CA LEU A 289 3.38 -15.26 -4.24
C LEU A 289 3.09 -16.65 -3.67
N ASN A 290 3.94 -17.07 -2.73
CA ASN A 290 3.62 -18.12 -1.79
C ASN A 290 2.83 -17.52 -0.61
N PHE A 291 1.49 -17.54 -0.69
CA PHE A 291 0.62 -17.06 0.39
C PHE A 291 0.72 -17.89 1.68
N GLN A 292 1.31 -19.07 1.63
CA GLN A 292 1.55 -19.93 2.80
C GLN A 292 2.94 -19.70 3.42
N ALA A 293 3.73 -18.75 2.92
CA ALA A 293 5.06 -18.47 3.44
C ALA A 293 5.02 -18.16 4.95
N GLU A 294 5.82 -18.90 5.71
CA GLU A 294 6.02 -18.64 7.15
C GLU A 294 6.90 -17.41 7.37
N GLU A 295 7.88 -17.21 6.48
CA GLU A 295 8.88 -16.15 6.55
C GLU A 295 8.87 -15.33 5.26
N TYR A 296 9.16 -14.02 5.38
CA TYR A 296 9.11 -13.09 4.25
C TYR A 296 10.10 -13.44 3.13
N TYR A 297 11.22 -14.09 3.45
CA TYR A 297 12.22 -14.51 2.45
C TYR A 297 11.82 -15.78 1.67
N ASN A 298 10.66 -16.37 2.00
CA ASN A 298 10.03 -17.49 1.30
C ASN A 298 8.75 -17.05 0.54
N LEU A 299 8.52 -15.73 0.37
CA LEU A 299 7.37 -15.18 -0.36
C LEU A 299 7.33 -15.60 -1.83
N ILE A 300 8.45 -16.04 -2.39
CA ILE A 300 8.59 -16.53 -3.76
C ILE A 300 9.34 -17.84 -3.73
N SER A 301 9.00 -18.74 -4.65
CA SER A 301 9.71 -20.01 -4.88
C SER A 301 11.04 -19.81 -5.57
#